data_AF-A0A3I8FL39-F1
#
_entry.id   AF-A0A3I8FL39-F1
#
_cell.length_a   1.000
_cell.length_b   1.000
_cell.length_c   1.000
_cell.angle_alpha   90.00
_cell.angle_beta   90.00
_cell.angle_gamma   90.00
#
_symmetry.space_group_name_H-M   'P 1'
#
loop_
_entity.id
_entity.type
_entity.pdbx_description
1 polymer ?
#
loop_
_entity_poly.entity_id
_entity_poly.type
_entity_poly.pdbx_seq_one_letter_code
_entity_poly.pdbx_strand_id
1 'polypeptide(L)'
;MLNIQNYSASPRPGLAAERPQTTAASDHVETTAAPSTTEPRGADIISLSQAAAKAQQAQQTLRSTLPVSEENNDERTLARQQLTSSLNALEKSGVSLSAEQHEGLRNAFSAPALALFSTAPMAQPRATISDAEIWDMVSQNISAIGDNYLGVYENVVAVYTDFYQAFSDILSKMGGWLSPGKDGNTVKLNVNALKSEISNLINKYNQINKNTILFPTQTGSGVTTASKAEAEQWIKELNLPDSCLKASGSGYVVLVDTGPLSKMVSDLNGIGSGSALELDNAKYQAWQSGFKAQEENLKTTLQTLTQKYSNTNSLYDNLVKVLSSTISSSLETAKSFLQG
;
A
#
# COMPACT_ATOMS: atom_id res chain seq x y z
N MET A 1 -33.43 -2.44 -13.44
CA MET A 1 -34.45 -2.49 -14.50
C MET A 1 -34.71 -1.08 -15.01
N LEU A 2 -34.24 -0.77 -16.21
CA LEU A 2 -34.91 0.13 -17.15
C LEU A 2 -34.21 -0.04 -18.51
N ASN A 3 -35.03 -0.35 -19.49
CA ASN A 3 -34.76 -0.91 -20.80
C ASN A 3 -35.32 0.09 -21.81
N ILE A 4 -34.53 0.61 -22.75
CA ILE A 4 -35.05 1.26 -23.96
C ILE A 4 -34.15 0.90 -25.14
N GLN A 5 -34.84 0.61 -26.24
CA GLN A 5 -34.47 -0.16 -27.42
C GLN A 5 -33.68 0.62 -28.50
N ASN A 6 -32.88 -0.15 -29.24
CA ASN A 6 -32.68 -0.19 -30.70
C ASN A 6 -33.20 0.96 -31.57
N TYR A 7 -32.32 1.45 -32.45
CA TYR A 7 -32.65 1.75 -33.85
C TYR A 7 -31.50 1.34 -34.77
N SER A 8 -31.79 0.38 -35.66
CA SER A 8 -30.98 0.01 -36.82
C SER A 8 -31.49 0.74 -38.05
N ALA A 9 -30.59 1.19 -38.93
CA ALA A 9 -30.94 1.52 -40.32
C ALA A 9 -29.78 1.13 -41.26
N SER A 10 -30.07 0.20 -42.16
CA SER A 10 -29.21 -0.30 -43.24
C SER A 10 -28.99 0.74 -44.35
N PRO A 11 -27.95 0.56 -45.20
CA PRO A 11 -27.98 1.04 -46.57
C PRO A 11 -27.90 -0.09 -47.61
N ARG A 12 -28.52 0.13 -48.76
CA ARG A 12 -28.48 -0.69 -49.98
C ARG A 12 -28.25 0.25 -51.19
N PRO A 13 -27.92 -0.25 -52.41
CA PRO A 13 -26.65 0.02 -53.11
C PRO A 13 -26.83 0.74 -54.46
N GLY A 14 -25.72 1.12 -55.14
CA GLY A 14 -25.77 1.58 -56.54
C GLY A 14 -24.40 1.87 -57.15
N LEU A 15 -24.14 1.26 -58.32
CA LEU A 15 -22.92 1.24 -59.15
C LEU A 15 -22.86 2.37 -60.20
N ALA A 16 -21.64 2.64 -60.69
CA ALA A 16 -21.18 2.90 -62.10
C ALA A 16 -20.10 4.03 -62.10
N ALA A 17 -18.81 3.78 -62.34
CA ALA A 17 -18.07 3.31 -63.53
C ALA A 17 -17.76 4.41 -64.56
N GLU A 18 -16.49 4.83 -64.67
CA GLU A 18 -15.79 5.11 -65.93
C GLU A 18 -14.25 5.13 -65.76
N ARG A 19 -13.54 4.62 -66.78
CA ARG A 19 -12.08 4.36 -66.95
C ARG A 19 -11.54 5.37 -68.01
N PRO A 20 -10.27 5.31 -68.50
CA PRO A 20 -8.96 5.05 -67.88
C PRO A 20 -7.89 6.10 -68.29
N GLN A 21 -6.74 6.18 -67.60
CA GLN A 21 -5.51 6.72 -68.20
C GLN A 21 -4.26 6.02 -67.66
N THR A 22 -3.38 5.68 -68.59
CA THR A 22 -2.21 4.81 -68.48
C THR A 22 -0.92 5.53 -68.06
N THR A 23 -0.01 4.71 -67.51
CA THR A 23 1.47 4.81 -67.47
C THR A 23 2.16 5.86 -66.59
N ALA A 24 2.87 5.40 -65.55
CA ALA A 24 4.34 5.37 -65.52
C ALA A 24 4.84 4.52 -64.33
N ALA A 25 5.78 3.62 -64.61
CA ALA A 25 6.52 2.88 -63.59
C ALA A 25 7.66 3.76 -63.04
N SER A 26 7.86 3.73 -61.72
CA SER A 26 9.18 3.93 -61.11
C SER A 26 9.20 3.28 -59.74
N ASP A 27 10.23 2.47 -59.55
CA ASP A 27 10.60 1.77 -58.34
C ASP A 27 10.59 2.70 -57.12
N HIS A 28 9.92 2.30 -56.05
CA HIS A 28 10.33 2.70 -54.71
C HIS A 28 10.30 1.50 -53.78
N VAL A 29 11.52 1.08 -53.46
CA VAL A 29 11.95 0.09 -52.47
C VAL A 29 11.05 0.09 -51.24
N GLU A 30 10.31 -1.00 -51.07
CA GLU A 30 9.72 -1.40 -49.81
C GLU A 30 10.88 -1.68 -48.84
N THR A 31 11.21 -0.69 -48.00
CA THR A 31 12.14 -0.90 -46.90
C THR A 31 11.37 -1.66 -45.84
N THR A 32 11.34 -2.99 -45.98
CA THR A 32 11.02 -3.88 -44.87
C THR A 32 12.07 -3.66 -43.80
N ALA A 33 11.72 -2.88 -42.77
CA ALA A 33 12.49 -2.84 -41.53
C ALA A 33 12.46 -4.26 -40.95
N ALA A 34 13.54 -5.01 -41.15
CA ALA A 34 13.74 -6.28 -40.48
C ALA A 34 13.69 -6.03 -38.96
N PRO A 35 12.94 -6.83 -38.19
CA PRO A 35 13.03 -6.77 -36.73
C PRO A 35 14.47 -7.08 -36.35
N SER A 36 15.12 -6.15 -35.66
CA SER A 36 16.47 -6.31 -35.17
C SER A 36 16.44 -7.27 -33.98
N THR A 37 16.35 -8.58 -34.22
CA THR A 37 16.51 -9.58 -33.17
C THR A 37 18.00 -9.68 -32.85
N THR A 38 18.48 -8.84 -31.95
CA THR A 38 19.80 -8.98 -31.37
C THR A 38 19.86 -10.34 -30.66
N GLU A 39 20.82 -11.20 -31.01
CA GLU A 39 20.97 -12.50 -30.36
C GLU A 39 21.21 -12.32 -28.85
N PRO A 40 20.44 -12.99 -27.99
CA PRO A 40 20.61 -12.89 -26.55
C PRO A 40 21.97 -13.46 -26.13
N ARG A 41 22.72 -12.67 -25.37
CA ARG A 41 24.07 -13.02 -24.92
C ARG A 41 24.00 -13.90 -23.67
N GLY A 42 25.03 -14.69 -23.40
CA GLY A 42 25.13 -15.48 -22.16
C GLY A 42 25.01 -14.62 -20.88
N ALA A 43 25.38 -13.33 -20.95
CA ALA A 43 25.18 -12.36 -19.87
C ALA A 43 23.70 -11.99 -19.62
N ASP A 44 22.85 -12.06 -20.66
CA ASP A 44 21.43 -11.75 -20.57
C ASP A 44 20.69 -12.84 -19.79
N ILE A 45 21.06 -14.11 -20.02
CA ILE A 45 20.53 -15.27 -19.28
C ILE A 45 20.86 -15.17 -17.79
N ILE A 46 22.08 -14.74 -17.45
CA ILE A 46 22.49 -14.56 -16.04
C ILE A 46 21.64 -13.46 -15.40
N SER A 47 21.50 -12.31 -16.07
CA SER A 47 20.73 -11.16 -15.57
C SER A 47 19.25 -11.51 -15.38
N LEU A 48 18.64 -12.16 -16.37
CA LEU A 48 17.26 -12.65 -16.32
C LEU A 48 17.04 -13.69 -15.22
N SER A 49 17.97 -14.64 -15.06
CA SER A 49 17.88 -15.66 -14.00
C SER A 49 17.99 -15.05 -12.60
N GLN A 50 18.89 -14.07 -12.42
CA GLN A 50 19.01 -13.34 -11.16
C GLN A 50 17.76 -12.53 -10.84
N ALA A 51 17.21 -11.81 -11.82
CA ALA A 51 15.98 -11.04 -11.65
C ALA A 51 14.77 -11.93 -11.32
N ALA A 52 14.65 -13.10 -11.98
CA ALA A 52 13.61 -14.08 -11.67
C ALA A 52 13.72 -14.58 -10.22
N ALA A 53 14.93 -14.92 -9.78
CA ALA A 53 15.17 -15.36 -8.40
C ALA A 53 14.85 -14.27 -7.38
N LYS A 54 15.22 -13.01 -7.66
CA LYS A 54 14.90 -11.87 -6.78
C LYS A 54 13.42 -11.52 -6.74
N ALA A 55 12.70 -11.64 -7.86
CA ALA A 55 11.25 -11.49 -7.89
C ALA A 55 10.55 -12.55 -7.04
N GLN A 56 10.97 -13.82 -7.15
CA GLN A 56 10.42 -14.91 -6.33
C GLN A 56 10.73 -14.76 -4.85
N GLN A 57 11.98 -14.40 -4.50
CA GLN A 57 12.37 -14.14 -3.11
C GLN A 57 11.54 -12.99 -2.52
N ALA A 58 11.43 -11.88 -3.25
CA ALA A 58 10.64 -10.74 -2.79
C ALA A 58 9.17 -11.11 -2.61
N GLN A 59 8.57 -11.82 -3.57
CA GLN A 59 7.21 -12.29 -3.47
C GLN A 59 6.98 -13.19 -2.25
N GLN A 60 7.92 -14.11 -1.98
CA GLN A 60 7.83 -15.01 -0.84
C GLN A 60 7.89 -14.23 0.48
N THR A 61 8.89 -13.37 0.66
CA THR A 61 9.02 -12.53 1.87
C THR A 61 7.80 -11.66 2.08
N LEU A 62 7.29 -11.00 1.03
CA LEU A 62 6.12 -10.12 1.14
C LEU A 62 4.80 -10.87 1.43
N ARG A 63 4.78 -12.20 1.28
CA ARG A 63 3.62 -13.05 1.64
C ARG A 63 3.75 -13.66 3.03
N SER A 64 4.95 -14.09 3.42
CA SER A 64 5.17 -14.79 4.70
C SER A 64 5.44 -13.85 5.88
N THR A 65 6.08 -12.70 5.63
CA THR A 65 6.46 -11.76 6.68
C THR A 65 5.35 -10.73 6.86
N LEU A 66 4.64 -10.75 8.00
CA LEU A 66 3.57 -9.79 8.32
C LEU A 66 4.15 -8.45 8.81
N PRO A 67 3.57 -7.29 8.47
CA PRO A 67 4.11 -5.98 8.84
C PRO A 67 3.69 -5.57 10.26
N VAL A 68 4.06 -6.38 11.25
CA VAL A 68 3.65 -6.21 12.65
C VAL A 68 4.79 -5.71 13.54
N SER A 69 5.98 -5.49 12.99
CA SER A 69 7.16 -4.99 13.71
C SER A 69 8.10 -4.24 12.77
N GLU A 70 8.99 -3.43 13.35
CA GLU A 70 10.07 -2.72 12.64
C GLU A 70 10.96 -3.71 11.88
N GLU A 71 11.41 -4.79 12.53
CA GLU A 71 12.25 -5.83 11.92
C GLU A 71 11.59 -6.51 10.71
N ASN A 72 10.30 -6.83 10.82
CA ASN A 72 9.55 -7.42 9.71
C ASN A 72 9.43 -6.44 8.54
N ASN A 73 9.22 -5.15 8.82
CA ASN A 73 9.14 -4.11 7.80
C ASN A 73 10.50 -3.87 7.13
N ASP A 74 11.61 -3.97 7.86
CA ASP A 74 12.97 -3.91 7.33
C ASP A 74 13.24 -5.08 6.37
N GLU A 75 12.85 -6.31 6.74
CA GLU A 75 12.98 -7.49 5.88
C GLU A 75 12.20 -7.32 4.57
N ARG A 76 10.96 -6.84 4.67
CA ARG A 76 10.08 -6.58 3.51
C ARG A 76 10.63 -5.47 2.62
N THR A 77 11.17 -4.41 3.22
CA THR A 77 11.81 -3.30 2.50
C THR A 77 13.06 -3.79 1.77
N LEU A 78 13.93 -4.55 2.45
CA LEU A 78 15.12 -5.14 1.84
C LEU A 78 14.78 -6.05 0.66
N ALA A 79 13.74 -6.86 0.78
CA ALA A 79 13.24 -7.70 -0.30
C ALA A 79 12.85 -6.89 -1.55
N ARG A 80 12.15 -5.75 -1.38
CA ARG A 80 11.81 -4.85 -2.49
C ARG A 80 13.03 -4.15 -3.09
N GLN A 81 13.99 -3.74 -2.26
CA GLN A 81 15.23 -3.12 -2.71
C GLN A 81 16.08 -4.08 -3.54
N GLN A 82 16.15 -5.36 -3.15
CA GLN A 82 16.85 -6.39 -3.92
C GLN A 82 16.18 -6.66 -5.27
N LEU A 83 14.84 -6.69 -5.32
CA LEU A 83 14.09 -6.77 -6.58
C LEU A 83 14.41 -5.57 -7.48
N THR A 84 14.27 -4.35 -6.96
CA THR A 84 14.57 -3.11 -7.70
C THR A 84 16.00 -3.11 -8.27
N SER A 85 16.97 -3.52 -7.44
CA SER A 85 18.37 -3.60 -7.87
C SER A 85 18.57 -4.59 -9.03
N SER A 86 17.82 -5.69 -9.05
CA SER A 86 17.87 -6.66 -10.16
C SER A 86 17.21 -6.13 -11.44
N LEU A 87 16.16 -5.30 -11.33
CA LEU A 87 15.53 -4.66 -12.49
C LEU A 87 16.46 -3.61 -13.12
N ASN A 88 17.15 -2.82 -12.30
CA ASN A 88 18.19 -1.88 -12.76
C ASN A 88 19.37 -2.61 -13.46
N ALA A 89 19.63 -3.87 -13.11
CA ALA A 89 20.63 -4.67 -13.82
C ALA A 89 20.12 -5.10 -15.21
N LEU A 90 18.83 -5.42 -15.36
CA LEU A 90 18.22 -5.76 -16.65
C LEU A 90 18.27 -4.60 -17.64
N GLU A 91 17.95 -3.40 -17.17
CA GLU A 91 18.09 -2.14 -17.91
C GLU A 91 19.51 -2.01 -18.51
N LYS A 92 20.54 -2.20 -17.67
CA LYS A 92 21.95 -2.07 -18.07
C LYS A 92 22.46 -3.20 -18.96
N SER A 93 21.89 -4.40 -18.86
CA SER A 93 22.28 -5.53 -19.72
C SER A 93 21.79 -5.39 -21.16
N GLY A 94 20.81 -4.52 -21.43
CA GLY A 94 20.23 -4.36 -22.77
C GLY A 94 19.44 -5.59 -23.22
N VAL A 95 18.78 -6.28 -22.27
CA VAL A 95 17.93 -7.43 -22.53
C VAL A 95 16.77 -7.00 -23.44
N SER A 96 16.65 -7.66 -24.59
CA SER A 96 15.58 -7.39 -25.54
C SER A 96 14.24 -8.00 -25.10
N LEU A 97 13.14 -7.29 -25.36
CA LEU A 97 11.78 -7.73 -25.10
C LEU A 97 11.04 -7.99 -26.43
N SER A 98 10.10 -8.93 -26.43
CA SER A 98 9.14 -9.03 -27.53
C SER A 98 8.15 -7.86 -27.47
N ALA A 99 7.48 -7.56 -28.59
CA ALA A 99 6.46 -6.52 -28.64
C ALA A 99 5.33 -6.76 -27.62
N GLU A 100 4.91 -8.02 -27.42
CA GLU A 100 3.90 -8.40 -26.43
C GLU A 100 4.39 -8.18 -25.00
N GLN A 101 5.64 -8.53 -24.71
CA GLN A 101 6.25 -8.33 -23.38
C GLN A 101 6.38 -6.84 -23.06
N HIS A 102 6.85 -6.06 -24.03
CA HIS A 102 6.99 -4.62 -23.93
C HIS A 102 5.64 -3.95 -23.62
N GLU A 103 4.59 -4.28 -24.38
CA GLU A 103 3.25 -3.72 -24.18
C GLU A 103 2.60 -4.20 -22.88
N GLY A 104 2.82 -5.46 -22.49
CA GLY A 104 2.34 -6.01 -21.21
C GLY A 104 2.92 -5.28 -20.00
N LEU A 105 4.23 -5.05 -19.98
CA LEU A 105 4.89 -4.27 -18.92
C LEU A 105 4.43 -2.82 -18.91
N ARG A 106 4.37 -2.17 -20.07
CA ARG A 106 3.88 -0.80 -20.18
C ARG A 106 2.49 -0.64 -19.58
N ASN A 107 1.55 -1.52 -19.94
CA ASN A 107 0.17 -1.43 -19.46
C ASN A 107 0.04 -1.70 -17.96
N ALA A 108 0.80 -2.65 -17.42
CA ALA A 108 0.76 -2.95 -16.00
C ALA A 108 1.34 -1.83 -15.13
N PHE A 109 2.42 -1.19 -15.59
CA PHE A 109 3.20 -0.23 -14.79
C PHE A 109 2.90 1.24 -15.12
N SER A 110 2.10 1.55 -16.14
CA SER A 110 1.69 2.94 -16.47
C SER A 110 0.30 3.31 -15.96
N ALA A 111 -0.35 2.47 -15.14
CA ALA A 111 -1.75 2.63 -14.77
C ALA A 111 -2.02 3.91 -13.93
N PRO A 112 -3.13 4.63 -14.15
CA PRO A 112 -3.46 5.88 -13.42
C PRO A 112 -3.57 5.74 -11.89
N ALA A 113 -3.94 4.56 -11.39
CA ALA A 113 -3.99 4.27 -9.95
C ALA A 113 -2.61 4.42 -9.27
N LEU A 114 -1.53 4.31 -10.05
CA LEU A 114 -0.15 4.48 -9.60
C LEU A 114 0.26 5.96 -9.51
N ALA A 115 -0.45 6.85 -10.24
CA ALA A 115 -0.14 8.28 -10.31
C ALA A 115 -0.49 9.05 -9.02
N LEU A 116 -1.33 8.50 -8.15
CA LEU A 116 -1.67 9.12 -6.85
C LEU A 116 -0.53 9.05 -5.83
N PHE A 117 0.44 8.16 -6.04
CA PHE A 117 1.51 7.83 -5.08
C PHE A 117 2.91 7.88 -5.70
N SER A 118 2.99 8.22 -6.99
CA SER A 118 4.24 8.49 -7.70
C SER A 118 4.47 10.01 -7.75
N THR A 119 5.58 10.48 -7.19
CA THR A 119 6.05 11.86 -7.36
C THR A 119 6.71 12.09 -8.72
N ALA A 120 6.89 11.02 -9.51
CA ALA A 120 7.45 11.14 -10.85
C ALA A 120 6.38 11.70 -11.80
N PRO A 121 6.72 12.70 -12.64
CA PRO A 121 5.84 13.11 -13.72
C PRO A 121 5.60 11.88 -14.60
N MET A 122 4.36 11.38 -14.64
CA MET A 122 3.95 10.34 -15.58
C MET A 122 4.34 10.82 -16.98
N ALA A 123 5.38 10.22 -17.55
CA ALA A 123 5.82 10.56 -18.88
C ALA A 123 4.62 10.36 -19.82
N GLN A 124 4.26 11.42 -20.55
CA GLN A 124 3.22 11.32 -21.58
C GLN A 124 3.56 10.15 -22.53
N PRO A 125 2.56 9.45 -23.08
CA PRO A 125 2.81 8.30 -23.93
C PRO A 125 3.66 8.70 -25.13
N ARG A 126 4.98 8.46 -25.05
CA ARG A 126 5.85 8.43 -26.23
C ARG A 126 5.37 7.29 -27.12
N ALA A 127 5.28 7.56 -28.42
CA ALA A 127 4.76 6.62 -29.40
C ALA A 127 5.61 5.32 -29.49
N THR A 128 6.88 5.38 -29.09
CA THR A 128 7.79 4.24 -28.95
C THR A 128 8.80 4.54 -27.84
N ILE A 129 8.90 3.66 -26.83
CA ILE A 129 9.99 3.66 -25.85
C ILE A 129 10.84 2.41 -26.11
N SER A 130 12.12 2.45 -25.75
CA SER A 130 13.03 1.31 -25.88
C SER A 130 12.86 0.30 -24.75
N ASP A 131 13.37 -0.92 -24.93
CA ASP A 131 13.34 -1.96 -23.88
C ASP A 131 14.06 -1.53 -22.60
N ALA A 132 15.16 -0.78 -22.72
CA ALA A 132 15.85 -0.20 -21.57
C ALA A 132 14.98 0.84 -20.85
N GLU A 133 14.30 1.73 -21.59
CA GLU A 133 13.34 2.69 -21.01
C GLU A 133 12.14 1.98 -20.36
N ILE A 134 11.71 0.81 -20.86
CA ILE A 134 10.68 -0.01 -20.20
C ILE A 134 11.19 -0.55 -18.85
N TRP A 135 12.38 -1.13 -18.79
CA TRP A 135 12.93 -1.66 -17.54
C TRP A 135 13.13 -0.56 -16.50
N ASP A 136 13.60 0.61 -16.92
CA ASP A 136 13.73 1.80 -16.08
C ASP A 136 12.36 2.27 -15.55
N MET A 137 11.36 2.43 -16.43
CA MET A 137 9.98 2.79 -16.04
C MET A 137 9.40 1.79 -15.03
N VAL A 138 9.55 0.49 -15.30
CA VAL A 138 9.09 -0.59 -14.43
C VAL A 138 9.74 -0.49 -13.05
N SER A 139 11.07 -0.31 -13.02
CA SER A 139 11.84 -0.18 -11.78
C SER A 139 11.39 1.02 -10.97
N GLN A 140 11.31 2.20 -11.59
CA GLN A 140 10.86 3.43 -10.93
C GLN A 140 9.44 3.29 -10.36
N ASN A 141 8.51 2.76 -11.15
CA ASN A 141 7.11 2.68 -10.74
C ASN A 141 6.91 1.61 -9.65
N ILE A 142 7.55 0.44 -9.75
CA ILE A 142 7.43 -0.57 -8.69
C ILE A 142 8.08 -0.11 -7.38
N SER A 143 9.22 0.60 -7.44
CA SER A 143 9.84 1.19 -6.24
C SER A 143 8.96 2.27 -5.63
N ALA A 144 8.41 3.18 -6.43
CA ALA A 144 7.52 4.23 -5.94
C ALA A 144 6.29 3.64 -5.22
N ILE A 145 5.68 2.60 -5.77
CA ILE A 145 4.55 1.90 -5.11
C ILE A 145 5.03 1.17 -3.86
N GLY A 146 6.17 0.50 -3.94
CA GLY A 146 6.77 -0.23 -2.82
C GLY A 146 7.06 0.67 -1.63
N ASP A 147 7.60 1.86 -1.86
CA ASP A 147 8.11 2.73 -0.80
C ASP A 147 7.05 3.75 -0.36
N ASN A 148 6.40 4.43 -1.31
CA ASN A 148 5.50 5.53 -1.01
C ASN A 148 4.06 5.08 -0.74
N TYR A 149 3.72 3.81 -0.96
CA TYR A 149 2.36 3.31 -0.75
C TYR A 149 2.33 2.04 0.11
N LEU A 150 2.95 0.94 -0.35
CA LEU A 150 3.01 -0.30 0.43
C LEU A 150 3.81 -0.09 1.73
N GLY A 151 4.98 0.53 1.66
CA GLY A 151 5.83 0.82 2.82
C GLY A 151 5.16 1.71 3.87
N VAL A 152 4.30 2.65 3.46
CA VAL A 152 3.48 3.44 4.38
C VAL A 152 2.44 2.56 5.07
N TYR A 153 1.73 1.70 4.34
CA TYR A 153 0.77 0.77 4.94
C TYR A 153 1.44 -0.25 5.88
N GLU A 154 2.65 -0.69 5.58
CA GLU A 154 3.46 -1.55 6.45
C GLU A 154 3.78 -0.84 7.78
N ASN A 155 4.21 0.43 7.73
CA ASN A 155 4.43 1.25 8.93
C ASN A 155 3.13 1.45 9.73
N VAL A 156 2.03 1.77 9.04
CA VAL A 156 0.71 1.96 9.66
C VAL A 156 0.29 0.73 10.46
N VAL A 157 0.37 -0.46 9.86
CA VAL A 157 -0.05 -1.71 10.55
C VAL A 157 0.85 -2.01 11.74
N ALA A 158 2.16 -1.84 11.63
CA ALA A 158 3.07 -2.08 12.75
C ALA A 158 2.76 -1.15 13.94
N VAL A 159 2.68 0.16 13.70
CA VAL A 159 2.41 1.16 14.75
C VAL A 159 1.02 0.95 15.39
N TYR A 160 -0.01 0.68 14.59
CA TYR A 160 -1.36 0.44 15.13
C TYR A 160 -1.47 -0.89 15.87
N THR A 161 -0.71 -1.92 15.48
CA THR A 161 -0.65 -3.20 16.19
C THR A 161 -0.06 -3.00 17.58
N ASP A 162 1.07 -2.29 17.69
CA ASP A 162 1.68 -1.97 18.99
C ASP A 162 0.77 -1.12 19.87
N PHE A 163 0.07 -0.16 19.28
CA PHE A 163 -0.93 0.65 19.98
C PHE A 163 -2.06 -0.19 20.55
N TYR A 164 -2.66 -1.06 19.73
CA TYR A 164 -3.76 -1.91 20.14
C TYR A 164 -3.31 -2.96 21.17
N GLN A 165 -2.07 -3.45 21.08
CA GLN A 165 -1.48 -4.32 22.09
C GLN A 165 -1.36 -3.57 23.43
N ALA A 166 -0.83 -2.34 23.44
CA ALA A 166 -0.73 -1.54 24.66
C ALA A 166 -2.12 -1.24 25.28
N PHE A 167 -3.15 -1.05 24.45
CA PHE A 167 -4.53 -0.94 24.94
C PHE A 167 -5.05 -2.28 25.51
N SER A 168 -4.79 -3.40 24.85
CA SER A 168 -5.16 -4.74 25.32
C SER A 168 -4.52 -5.09 26.66
N ASP A 169 -3.29 -4.65 26.89
CA ASP A 169 -2.60 -4.79 28.17
C ASP A 169 -3.34 -4.05 29.30
N ILE A 170 -3.97 -2.91 29.02
CA ILE A 170 -4.83 -2.20 29.99
C ILE A 170 -6.09 -3.03 30.29
N LEU A 171 -6.73 -3.58 29.26
CA LEU A 171 -7.92 -4.44 29.43
C LEU A 171 -7.61 -5.64 30.33
N SER A 172 -6.42 -6.24 30.20
CA SER A 172 -5.99 -7.36 31.04
C SER A 172 -5.96 -7.03 32.54
N LYS A 173 -5.74 -5.76 32.90
CA LYS A 173 -5.70 -5.28 34.29
C LYS A 173 -7.10 -4.99 34.86
N MET A 174 -8.15 -4.92 34.02
CA MET A 174 -9.49 -4.48 34.45
C MET A 174 -10.09 -5.37 35.55
N GLY A 175 -9.80 -6.68 35.54
CA GLY A 175 -10.27 -7.58 36.59
C GLY A 175 -9.80 -7.18 37.99
N GLY A 176 -8.60 -6.60 38.12
CA GLY A 176 -8.07 -6.10 39.38
C GLY A 176 -8.62 -4.73 39.82
N TRP A 177 -9.34 -4.04 38.93
CA TRP A 177 -9.96 -2.74 39.21
C TRP A 177 -11.45 -2.84 39.49
N LEU A 178 -12.05 -4.02 39.33
CA LEU A 178 -13.44 -4.27 39.62
C LEU A 178 -13.56 -5.22 40.81
N SER A 179 -14.31 -4.83 41.83
CA SER A 179 -14.55 -5.66 43.01
C SER A 179 -16.03 -5.62 43.44
N PRO A 180 -16.49 -6.61 44.23
CA PRO A 180 -17.84 -6.60 44.78
C PRO A 180 -18.13 -5.33 45.59
N GLY A 181 -19.35 -4.81 45.48
CA GLY A 181 -19.84 -3.69 46.27
C GLY A 181 -20.22 -4.07 47.69
N LYS A 182 -21.04 -3.24 48.33
CA LYS A 182 -21.53 -3.50 49.70
C LYS A 182 -22.62 -4.57 49.75
N ASP A 183 -23.26 -4.84 48.63
CA ASP A 183 -24.37 -5.79 48.46
C ASP A 183 -24.34 -6.40 47.05
N GLY A 184 -25.30 -7.28 46.74
CA GLY A 184 -25.44 -7.89 45.42
C GLY A 184 -25.89 -6.95 44.29
N ASN A 185 -26.20 -5.70 44.60
CA ASN A 185 -26.71 -4.70 43.65
C ASN A 185 -25.69 -3.61 43.32
N THR A 186 -24.48 -3.72 43.87
CA THR A 186 -23.42 -2.72 43.74
C THR A 186 -22.07 -3.35 43.39
N VAL A 187 -21.24 -2.56 42.70
CA VAL A 187 -19.84 -2.90 42.39
C VAL A 187 -18.93 -1.73 42.77
N LYS A 188 -17.64 -2.02 42.97
CA LYS A 188 -16.60 -1.01 43.18
C LYS A 188 -15.63 -1.00 42.02
N LEU A 189 -15.49 0.15 41.38
CA LEU A 189 -14.56 0.38 40.27
C LEU A 189 -13.43 1.31 40.71
N ASN A 190 -12.19 0.92 40.43
CA ASN A 190 -11.02 1.78 40.57
C ASN A 190 -10.90 2.70 39.35
N VAL A 191 -11.73 3.75 39.34
CA VAL A 191 -11.78 4.76 38.27
C VAL A 191 -10.43 5.47 38.12
N ASN A 192 -9.77 5.76 39.23
CA ASN A 192 -8.48 6.47 39.22
C ASN A 192 -7.39 5.68 38.49
N ALA A 193 -7.26 4.38 38.77
CA ALA A 193 -6.26 3.53 38.13
C ALA A 193 -6.54 3.35 36.63
N LEU A 194 -7.78 3.01 36.26
CA LEU A 194 -8.16 2.85 34.86
C LEU A 194 -7.98 4.15 34.06
N LYS A 195 -8.44 5.28 34.60
CA LYS A 195 -8.26 6.59 33.98
C LYS A 195 -6.78 6.93 33.80
N SER A 196 -5.95 6.66 34.80
CA SER A 196 -4.51 6.92 34.75
C SER A 196 -3.85 6.13 33.60
N GLU A 197 -4.12 4.83 33.50
CA GLU A 197 -3.54 3.96 32.46
C GLU A 197 -3.98 4.38 31.05
N ILE A 198 -5.26 4.68 30.85
CA ILE A 198 -5.74 5.17 29.54
C ILE A 198 -5.13 6.55 29.22
N SER A 199 -5.04 7.45 30.20
CA SER A 199 -4.43 8.78 29.99
C SER A 199 -2.95 8.67 29.65
N ASN A 200 -2.23 7.73 30.28
CA ASN A 200 -0.83 7.45 29.96
C ASN A 200 -0.67 6.92 28.54
N LEU A 201 -1.59 6.06 28.07
CA LEU A 201 -1.60 5.58 26.70
C LEU A 201 -1.86 6.71 25.70
N ILE A 202 -2.83 7.58 25.97
CA ILE A 202 -3.09 8.79 25.17
C ILE A 202 -1.82 9.66 25.11
N ASN A 203 -1.19 9.91 26.25
CA ASN A 203 0.01 10.74 26.33
C ASN A 203 1.17 10.13 25.53
N LYS A 204 1.35 8.80 25.59
CA LYS A 204 2.36 8.07 24.81
C LYS A 204 2.15 8.25 23.30
N TYR A 205 0.93 8.05 22.81
CA TYR A 205 0.62 8.08 21.37
C TYR A 205 0.33 9.48 20.80
N ASN A 206 0.24 10.50 21.66
CA ASN A 206 0.26 11.91 21.25
C ASN A 206 1.68 12.48 21.11
N GLN A 207 2.72 11.76 21.56
CA GLN A 207 4.09 12.16 21.28
C GLN A 207 4.36 12.06 19.78
N ILE A 208 5.28 12.87 19.26
CA ILE A 208 5.71 12.81 17.86
C ILE A 208 7.07 12.10 17.82
N ASN A 209 7.04 10.80 17.56
CA ASN A 209 8.23 9.96 17.40
C ASN A 209 7.95 8.74 16.50
N LYS A 210 8.99 7.97 16.16
CA LYS A 210 8.89 6.82 15.23
C LYS A 210 7.84 5.77 15.61
N ASN A 211 7.56 5.57 16.90
CA ASN A 211 6.63 4.54 17.38
C ASN A 211 5.16 5.01 17.39
N THR A 212 4.89 6.22 16.90
CA THR A 212 3.57 6.88 17.01
C THR A 212 3.09 7.49 15.69
N ILE A 213 4.03 7.75 14.77
CA ILE A 213 3.77 8.34 13.47
C ILE A 213 3.40 7.23 12.49
N LEU A 214 2.22 7.36 11.90
CA LEU A 214 1.71 6.50 10.84
C LEU A 214 2.22 6.92 9.46
N PHE A 215 2.31 8.23 9.24
CA PHE A 215 2.82 8.82 8.01
C PHE A 215 3.51 10.18 8.30
N PRO A 216 4.66 10.48 7.67
CA PRO A 216 5.46 9.60 6.81
C PRO A 216 6.10 8.44 7.57
N THR A 217 6.54 7.41 6.86
CA THR A 217 7.41 6.38 7.43
C THR A 217 8.69 7.03 7.97
N GLN A 218 9.09 6.66 9.18
CA GLN A 218 10.22 7.28 9.87
C GLN A 218 11.50 6.47 9.62
N THR A 219 12.56 7.15 9.19
CA THR A 219 13.88 6.54 8.98
C THR A 219 14.94 7.28 9.80
N GLY A 220 15.83 6.54 10.44
CA GLY A 220 16.89 7.13 11.28
C GLY A 220 16.38 7.77 12.58
N SER A 221 17.14 8.72 13.11
CA SER A 221 16.91 9.32 14.44
C SER A 221 16.11 10.62 14.43
N GLY A 222 15.89 11.22 13.25
CA GLY A 222 15.12 12.45 13.09
C GLY A 222 13.64 12.19 12.82
N VAL A 223 12.81 13.22 12.99
CA VAL A 223 11.40 13.17 12.58
C VAL A 223 11.29 13.57 11.10
N THR A 224 10.83 12.64 10.28
CA THR A 224 10.47 12.90 8.88
C THR A 224 9.06 13.46 8.83
N THR A 225 8.86 14.52 8.04
CA THR A 225 7.56 15.21 7.91
C THR A 225 7.19 15.36 6.44
N ALA A 226 5.90 15.50 6.15
CA ALA A 226 5.37 15.73 4.80
C ALA A 226 4.75 17.12 4.67
N SER A 227 4.42 17.50 3.43
CA SER A 227 3.57 18.67 3.21
C SER A 227 2.17 18.44 3.79
N LYS A 228 1.44 19.54 4.02
CA LYS A 228 0.06 19.45 4.53
C LYS A 228 -0.85 18.66 3.58
N ALA A 229 -0.71 18.90 2.27
CA ALA A 229 -1.55 18.26 1.26
C ALA A 229 -1.33 16.74 1.22
N GLU A 230 -0.08 16.29 1.28
CA GLU A 230 0.24 14.85 1.33
C GLU A 230 -0.28 14.21 2.62
N ALA A 231 -0.11 14.87 3.76
CA ALA A 231 -0.60 14.35 5.04
C ALA A 231 -2.15 14.27 5.07
N GLU A 232 -2.85 15.26 4.52
CA GLU A 232 -4.31 15.25 4.36
C GLU A 232 -4.79 14.16 3.39
N GLN A 233 -4.02 13.85 2.34
CA GLN A 233 -4.30 12.73 1.45
C GLN A 233 -4.23 11.40 2.22
N TRP A 234 -3.22 11.21 3.06
CA TRP A 234 -3.10 10.02 3.91
C TRP A 234 -4.17 9.93 5.01
N ILE A 235 -4.60 11.05 5.58
CA ILE A 235 -5.76 11.06 6.49
C ILE A 235 -7.00 10.47 5.81
N LYS A 236 -7.30 10.92 4.58
CA LYS A 236 -8.44 10.41 3.78
C LYS A 236 -8.25 8.96 3.38
N GLU A 237 -7.04 8.60 2.92
CA GLU A 237 -6.72 7.24 2.50
C GLU A 237 -6.85 6.26 3.66
N LEU A 238 -6.39 6.61 4.86
CA LEU A 238 -6.48 5.76 6.05
C LEU A 238 -7.87 5.82 6.72
N ASN A 239 -8.77 6.68 6.25
CA ASN A 239 -10.08 6.95 6.85
C ASN A 239 -9.96 7.33 8.34
N LEU A 240 -9.01 8.22 8.65
CA LEU A 240 -8.74 8.72 9.99
C LEU A 240 -9.37 10.11 10.21
N PRO A 241 -9.66 10.51 11.45
CA PRO A 241 -10.16 11.85 11.75
C PRO A 241 -9.04 12.91 11.63
N ASP A 242 -9.44 14.17 11.37
CA ASP A 242 -8.51 15.31 11.28
C ASP A 242 -7.66 15.51 12.54
N SER A 243 -8.12 15.03 13.71
CA SER A 243 -7.36 15.07 14.96
C SER A 243 -6.04 14.30 14.90
N CYS A 244 -5.91 13.34 13.98
CA CYS A 244 -4.68 12.58 13.73
C CYS A 244 -3.60 13.42 13.04
N LEU A 245 -3.95 14.51 12.37
CA LEU A 245 -2.99 15.38 11.69
C LEU A 245 -2.33 16.34 12.69
N LYS A 246 -1.00 16.29 12.81
CA LYS A 246 -0.21 17.17 13.69
C LYS A 246 0.86 17.92 12.92
N ALA A 247 1.06 19.19 13.28
CA ALA A 247 2.22 19.95 12.82
C ALA A 247 3.48 19.50 13.59
N SER A 248 4.60 19.38 12.88
CA SER A 248 5.91 19.07 13.47
C SER A 248 7.00 19.82 12.69
N GLY A 249 7.70 20.75 13.35
CA GLY A 249 8.68 21.60 12.67
C GLY A 249 8.05 22.38 11.51
N SER A 250 8.60 22.20 10.30
CA SER A 250 8.11 22.83 9.06
C SER A 250 7.05 22.03 8.30
N GLY A 251 6.68 20.84 8.78
CA GLY A 251 5.78 19.93 8.06
C GLY A 251 4.70 19.32 8.95
N TYR A 252 4.10 18.25 8.43
CA TYR A 252 2.99 17.55 9.07
C TYR A 252 3.26 16.05 9.18
N VAL A 253 2.65 15.45 10.20
CA VAL A 253 2.62 14.01 10.45
C VAL A 253 1.21 13.55 10.75
N VAL A 254 0.93 12.27 10.50
CA VAL A 254 -0.32 11.59 10.85
C VAL A 254 -0.03 10.63 12.01
N LEU A 255 -0.76 10.77 13.11
CA LEU A 255 -0.64 9.92 14.30
C LEU A 255 -1.83 8.97 14.43
N VAL A 256 -1.71 8.02 15.36
CA VAL A 256 -2.80 7.14 15.81
C VAL A 256 -4.01 7.94 16.31
N ASP A 257 -5.22 7.46 16.00
CA ASP A 257 -6.45 8.01 16.56
C ASP A 257 -6.62 7.65 18.05
N THR A 258 -6.40 8.63 18.91
CA THR A 258 -6.62 8.54 20.36
C THR A 258 -8.00 9.06 20.78
N GLY A 259 -8.88 9.39 19.83
CA GLY A 259 -10.25 9.87 20.06
C GLY A 259 -11.10 8.91 20.92
N PRO A 260 -11.16 7.60 20.60
CA PRO A 260 -11.90 6.64 21.41
C PRO A 260 -11.39 6.54 22.85
N LEU A 261 -10.07 6.59 23.06
CA LEU A 261 -9.47 6.61 24.40
C LEU A 261 -9.84 7.89 25.17
N SER A 262 -9.80 9.03 24.49
CA SER A 262 -10.21 10.32 25.07
C SER A 262 -11.67 10.30 25.51
N LYS A 263 -12.53 9.65 24.71
CA LYS A 263 -13.93 9.42 25.06
C LYS A 263 -14.08 8.49 26.27
N MET A 264 -13.31 7.40 26.36
CA MET A 264 -13.31 6.54 27.55
C MET A 264 -12.94 7.33 28.83
N VAL A 265 -11.94 8.21 28.76
CA VAL A 265 -11.58 9.08 29.89
C VAL A 265 -12.69 10.06 30.25
N SER A 266 -13.35 10.65 29.25
CA SER A 266 -14.51 11.53 29.46
C SER A 266 -15.67 10.79 30.14
N ASP A 267 -16.00 9.59 29.67
CA ASP A 267 -17.08 8.76 30.21
C ASP A 267 -16.76 8.31 31.65
N LEU A 268 -15.49 8.04 31.97
CA LEU A 268 -15.01 7.80 33.34
C LEU A 268 -15.20 9.02 34.26
N ASN A 269 -14.91 10.23 33.78
CA ASN A 269 -15.13 11.45 34.56
C ASN A 269 -16.63 11.67 34.87
N GLY A 270 -17.51 11.24 33.96
CA GLY A 270 -18.96 11.36 34.12
C GLY A 270 -19.55 10.45 35.21
N ILE A 271 -18.91 9.33 35.53
CA ILE A 271 -19.41 8.42 36.57
C ILE A 271 -18.93 8.78 37.98
N GLY A 272 -17.82 9.51 38.11
CA GLY A 272 -17.25 9.94 39.38
C GLY A 272 -15.74 9.73 39.45
N SER A 273 -15.16 9.82 40.65
CA SER A 273 -13.73 9.61 40.89
C SER A 273 -13.50 8.80 42.15
N GLY A 274 -12.42 8.00 42.21
CA GLY A 274 -12.08 7.22 43.38
C GLY A 274 -11.32 5.94 43.04
N SER A 275 -10.61 5.38 44.03
CA SER A 275 -9.95 4.08 43.93
C SER A 275 -10.88 2.89 44.19
N ALA A 276 -12.08 3.16 44.72
CA ALA A 276 -13.14 2.18 44.97
C ALA A 276 -14.50 2.89 44.87
N LEU A 277 -14.79 3.48 43.70
CA LEU A 277 -16.06 4.16 43.47
C LEU A 277 -17.18 3.13 43.46
N GLU A 278 -18.12 3.27 44.39
CA GLU A 278 -19.29 2.41 44.45
C GLU A 278 -20.33 2.84 43.41
N LEU A 279 -20.77 1.89 42.61
CA LEU A 279 -21.76 2.07 41.54
C LEU A 279 -22.86 1.04 41.73
N ASP A 280 -24.12 1.46 41.58
CA ASP A 280 -25.19 0.50 41.36
C ASP A 280 -24.98 -0.23 40.02
N ASN A 281 -25.55 -1.43 39.92
CA ASN A 281 -25.41 -2.26 38.73
C ASN A 281 -25.88 -1.56 37.44
N ALA A 282 -26.94 -0.75 37.48
CA ALA A 282 -27.43 -0.08 36.27
C ALA A 282 -26.43 0.98 35.77
N LYS A 283 -25.88 1.79 36.66
CA LYS A 283 -24.85 2.79 36.32
C LYS A 283 -23.57 2.13 35.82
N TYR A 284 -23.13 1.04 36.44
CA TYR A 284 -21.97 0.28 35.98
C TYR A 284 -22.18 -0.31 34.58
N GLN A 285 -23.33 -0.96 34.33
CA GLN A 285 -23.62 -1.56 33.02
C GLN A 285 -23.70 -0.50 31.92
N ALA A 286 -24.33 0.66 32.17
CA ALA A 286 -24.39 1.75 31.22
C ALA A 286 -22.98 2.27 30.84
N TRP A 287 -22.12 2.48 31.84
CA TRP A 287 -20.72 2.85 31.60
C TRP A 287 -19.96 1.76 30.84
N GLN A 288 -20.09 0.49 31.23
CA GLN A 288 -19.41 -0.62 30.60
C GLN A 288 -19.79 -0.77 29.12
N SER A 289 -21.07 -0.57 28.77
CA SER A 289 -21.51 -0.55 27.38
C SER A 289 -20.85 0.58 26.58
N GLY A 290 -20.77 1.79 27.15
CA GLY A 290 -20.08 2.92 26.52
C GLY A 290 -18.58 2.66 26.32
N PHE A 291 -17.92 2.07 27.32
CA PHE A 291 -16.52 1.67 27.26
C PHE A 291 -16.27 0.63 26.14
N LYS A 292 -17.09 -0.43 26.09
CA LYS A 292 -17.00 -1.46 25.04
C LYS A 292 -17.25 -0.91 23.63
N ALA A 293 -18.14 0.08 23.49
CA ALA A 293 -18.35 0.73 22.20
C ALA A 293 -17.07 1.44 21.70
N GLN A 294 -16.31 2.06 22.60
CA GLN A 294 -15.03 2.68 22.23
C GLN A 294 -13.94 1.64 21.94
N GLU A 295 -13.92 0.51 22.67
CA GLU A 295 -13.05 -0.63 22.35
C GLU A 295 -13.31 -1.17 20.93
N GLU A 296 -14.57 -1.38 20.56
CA GLU A 296 -14.93 -1.84 19.21
C GLU A 296 -14.58 -0.80 18.13
N ASN A 297 -14.63 0.51 18.43
CA ASN A 297 -14.16 1.54 17.50
C ASN A 297 -12.64 1.40 17.19
N LEU A 298 -11.82 1.17 18.22
CA LEU A 298 -10.37 0.95 18.06
C LEU A 298 -10.09 -0.29 17.22
N LYS A 299 -10.80 -1.39 17.53
CA LYS A 299 -10.69 -2.66 16.81
C LYS A 299 -11.12 -2.56 15.36
N THR A 300 -12.23 -1.87 15.08
CA THR A 300 -12.73 -1.62 13.71
C THR A 300 -11.73 -0.80 12.90
N THR A 301 -11.08 0.18 13.53
CA THR A 301 -10.02 0.98 12.89
C THR A 301 -8.85 0.08 12.51
N LEU A 302 -8.31 -0.71 13.44
CA LEU A 302 -7.23 -1.67 13.17
C LEU A 302 -7.59 -2.65 12.04
N GLN A 303 -8.81 -3.19 12.05
CA GLN A 303 -9.29 -4.10 11.01
C GLN A 303 -9.33 -3.43 9.63
N THR A 304 -9.81 -2.19 9.57
CA THR A 304 -9.89 -1.41 8.32
C THR A 304 -8.51 -1.15 7.76
N LEU A 305 -7.56 -0.71 8.60
CA LEU A 305 -6.18 -0.45 8.20
C LEU A 305 -5.47 -1.73 7.72
N THR A 306 -5.69 -2.85 8.42
CA THR A 306 -5.14 -4.16 8.03
C THR A 306 -5.73 -4.65 6.69
N GLN A 307 -7.03 -4.45 6.46
CA GLN A 307 -7.67 -4.80 5.18
C GLN A 307 -7.12 -3.94 4.03
N LYS A 308 -6.94 -2.63 4.26
CA LYS A 308 -6.34 -1.73 3.27
C LYS A 308 -4.89 -2.12 2.96
N TYR A 309 -4.08 -2.44 3.97
CA TYR A 309 -2.75 -3.02 3.78
C TYR A 309 -2.82 -4.30 2.94
N SER A 310 -3.71 -5.24 3.24
CA SER A 310 -3.83 -6.50 2.50
C SER A 310 -4.14 -6.26 1.02
N ASN A 311 -5.04 -5.32 0.73
CA ASN A 311 -5.36 -4.92 -0.64
C ASN A 311 -4.13 -4.30 -1.34
N THR A 312 -3.40 -3.42 -0.67
CA THR A 312 -2.16 -2.81 -1.19
C THR A 312 -1.06 -3.84 -1.42
N ASN A 313 -0.87 -4.78 -0.49
CA ASN A 313 0.09 -5.87 -0.64
C ASN A 313 -0.28 -6.78 -1.82
N SER A 314 -1.58 -7.06 -2.02
CA SER A 314 -2.05 -7.81 -3.19
C SER A 314 -1.85 -7.05 -4.50
N LEU A 315 -2.00 -5.73 -4.51
CA LEU A 315 -1.69 -4.90 -5.68
C LEU A 315 -0.21 -5.04 -6.06
N TYR A 316 0.68 -4.90 -5.08
CA TYR A 316 2.12 -5.08 -5.29
C TYR A 316 2.47 -6.50 -5.74
N ASP A 317 1.89 -7.53 -5.11
CA ASP A 317 2.09 -8.93 -5.50
C ASP A 317 1.68 -9.21 -6.95
N ASN A 318 0.59 -8.59 -7.43
CA ASN A 318 0.16 -8.71 -8.81
C ASN A 318 1.16 -8.08 -9.79
N LEU A 319 1.76 -6.95 -9.43
CA LEU A 319 2.84 -6.33 -10.23
C LEU A 319 4.07 -7.23 -10.28
N VAL A 320 4.49 -7.80 -9.15
CA VAL A 320 5.62 -8.75 -9.11
C VAL A 320 5.34 -10.00 -9.94
N LYS A 321 4.09 -10.51 -9.97
CA LYS A 321 3.71 -11.64 -10.84
C LYS A 321 3.87 -11.29 -12.32
N VAL A 322 3.37 -10.13 -12.75
CA VAL A 322 3.52 -9.68 -14.15
C VAL A 322 5.00 -9.62 -14.54
N LEU A 323 5.85 -9.09 -13.65
CA LEU A 323 7.29 -9.06 -13.86
C LEU A 323 7.90 -10.46 -13.95
N SER A 324 7.59 -11.32 -12.99
CA SER A 324 8.14 -12.67 -12.95
C SER A 324 7.76 -13.49 -14.18
N SER A 325 6.50 -13.39 -14.64
CA SER A 325 6.05 -14.02 -15.88
C SER A 325 6.78 -13.48 -17.10
N THR A 326 6.98 -12.16 -17.19
CA THR A 326 7.69 -11.53 -18.31
C THR A 326 9.15 -11.96 -18.36
N ILE A 327 9.87 -11.87 -17.23
CA ILE A 327 11.27 -12.29 -17.09
C ILE A 327 11.44 -13.78 -17.45
N SER A 328 10.51 -14.63 -17.00
CA SER A 328 10.56 -16.07 -17.30
C SER A 328 10.37 -16.35 -18.80
N SER A 329 9.47 -15.61 -19.45
CA SER A 329 9.27 -15.71 -20.89
C SER A 329 10.51 -15.24 -21.66
N SER A 330 11.12 -14.11 -21.30
CA SER A 330 12.36 -13.62 -21.94
C SER A 330 13.52 -14.58 -21.71
N LEU A 331 13.61 -15.22 -20.54
CA LEU A 331 14.63 -16.22 -20.23
C LEU A 331 14.50 -17.47 -21.10
N GLU A 332 13.28 -17.96 -21.32
CA GLU A 332 13.05 -19.12 -22.17
C GLU A 332 13.40 -18.83 -23.63
N THR A 333 13.01 -17.66 -24.12
CA THR A 333 13.43 -17.17 -25.45
C THR A 333 14.95 -17.13 -25.55
N ALA A 334 15.64 -16.52 -24.58
CA ALA A 334 17.10 -16.43 -24.57
C ALA A 334 17.80 -17.79 -24.58
N LYS A 335 17.28 -18.77 -23.83
CA LYS A 335 17.80 -20.15 -23.83
C LYS A 335 17.56 -20.86 -25.16
N SER A 336 16.40 -20.66 -25.78
CA SER A 336 16.07 -21.30 -27.07
C SER A 336 17.03 -20.91 -28.19
N PHE A 337 17.50 -19.66 -28.19
CA PHE A 337 18.49 -19.16 -29.16
C PHE A 337 19.89 -19.78 -28.96
N LEU A 338 20.25 -20.19 -27.74
CA LEU A 338 21.54 -20.86 -27.50
C LEU A 338 21.50 -22.38 -27.77
N GLN A 339 20.31 -22.95 -27.92
CA GLN A 339 20.11 -24.38 -28.18
C GLN A 339 19.87 -24.72 -29.66
N GLY A 340 19.50 -23.72 -30.47
CA GLY A 340 19.34 -23.83 -31.93
C GLY A 340 20.64 -23.53 -32.66
#